data_AF-A0A6J5DID4-F1
#
_entry.id   AF-A0A6J5DID4-F1
#
_cell.length_a   1.000
_cell.length_b   1.000
_cell.length_c   1.000
_cell.angle_alpha   90.00
_cell.angle_beta   90.00
_cell.angle_gamma   90.00
#
_symmetry.space_group_name_H-M   'P 1'
#
loop_
_entity.id
_entity.type
_entity.pdbx_description
1 polymer ?
#
loop_
_entity_poly.entity_id
_entity_poly.type
_entity_poly.pdbx_seq_one_letter_code
_entity_poly.pdbx_strand_id
1 'polypeptide(L)'
;MNYKTEIYEQYMARAVTVDGGEIFLHAFDAQNFVAHCESRNLAILGFDTFRIDKRGILPLLDGIADFSPQEKRPWSEYRSTCNLVAAKIIEQLLEDKEPEETYFSFVLWDETEYGQST
;
A
#
# COMPACT_ATOMS: atom_id res chain seq x y z
N MET A 1 4.13 -10.29 17.95
CA MET A 1 4.85 -9.78 16.76
C MET A 1 3.78 -9.19 15.84
N ASN A 2 3.97 -7.96 15.35
CA ASN A 2 2.94 -7.26 14.57
C ASN A 2 3.05 -7.78 13.12
N TYR A 3 2.10 -8.62 12.69
CA TYR A 3 2.11 -9.25 11.36
C TYR A 3 2.17 -8.22 10.22
N LYS A 4 1.70 -6.98 10.46
CA LYS A 4 1.79 -5.87 9.50
C LYS A 4 3.20 -5.41 9.26
N THR A 5 4.14 -5.64 10.17
CA THR A 5 5.56 -5.34 9.94
C THR A 5 6.24 -6.51 9.21
N GLU A 6 5.83 -7.74 9.50
CA GLU A 6 6.39 -8.95 8.88
C GLU A 6 6.17 -9.00 7.36
N ILE A 7 5.04 -8.49 6.86
CA ILE A 7 4.76 -8.48 5.41
C ILE A 7 5.77 -7.60 4.63
N TYR A 8 6.40 -6.61 5.28
CA TYR A 8 7.38 -5.74 4.64
C TYR A 8 8.79 -6.35 4.57
N GLU A 9 9.10 -7.40 5.35
CA GLU A 9 10.47 -7.89 5.57
C GLU A 9 11.23 -8.16 4.26
N GLN A 10 10.58 -8.79 3.28
CA GLN A 10 11.21 -9.13 2.00
C GLN A 10 11.47 -7.94 1.08
N TYR A 11 10.90 -6.77 1.39
CA TYR A 11 11.00 -5.55 0.60
C TYR A 11 11.93 -4.51 1.25
N MET A 12 12.38 -4.75 2.48
CA MET A 12 13.20 -3.82 3.26
C MET A 12 14.53 -3.45 2.59
N ALA A 13 15.02 -4.28 1.67
CA ALA A 13 16.25 -3.99 0.92
C ALA A 13 16.13 -2.74 0.02
N ARG A 14 14.91 -2.38 -0.42
CA ARG A 14 14.63 -1.22 -1.26
C ARG A 14 13.71 -0.19 -0.59
N ALA A 15 13.06 -0.55 0.51
CA ALA A 15 12.19 0.35 1.24
C ALA A 15 13.00 1.46 1.95
N VAL A 16 12.34 2.60 2.16
CA VAL A 16 12.83 3.68 3.04
C VAL A 16 12.01 3.64 4.32
N THR A 17 12.70 3.69 5.47
CA THR A 17 12.06 3.83 6.78
C THR A 17 12.45 5.13 7.42
N VAL A 18 11.48 5.86 7.96
CA VAL A 18 11.70 7.12 8.65
C VAL A 18 11.43 7.00 10.15
N ASP A 19 11.90 8.00 10.89
CA ASP A 19 11.60 8.14 12.31
C ASP A 19 10.08 8.19 12.52
N GLY A 20 9.55 7.25 13.29
CA GLY A 20 8.10 7.03 13.44
C GLY A 20 7.63 5.67 12.92
N GLY A 21 8.49 4.93 12.20
CA GLY A 21 8.21 3.55 11.78
C GLY A 21 7.37 3.44 10.51
N GLU A 22 7.16 4.54 9.79
CA GLU A 22 6.56 4.51 8.46
C GLU A 22 7.52 3.88 7.45
N ILE A 23 6.96 3.03 6.58
CA ILE A 23 7.70 2.27 5.58
C ILE A 23 7.21 2.71 4.20
N PHE A 24 8.12 3.23 3.40
CA PHE A 24 7.89 3.61 2.01
C PHE A 24 8.45 2.53 1.10
N LEU A 25 7.58 1.80 0.41
CA LEU A 25 7.96 0.75 -0.52
C LEU A 25 8.31 1.33 -1.88
N HIS A 26 9.44 0.90 -2.43
CA HIS A 26 9.86 1.31 -3.77
C HIS A 26 8.85 0.82 -4.83
N ALA A 27 8.63 1.62 -5.87
CA ALA A 27 7.71 1.35 -6.98
C ALA A 27 7.82 -0.07 -7.57
N PHE A 28 9.04 -0.54 -7.83
CA PHE A 28 9.30 -1.91 -8.31
C PHE A 28 8.76 -3.04 -7.42
N ASP A 29 8.47 -2.76 -6.15
CA ASP A 29 7.92 -3.74 -5.21
C ASP A 29 6.40 -3.62 -5.05
N ALA A 30 5.80 -2.50 -5.46
CA ALA A 30 4.41 -2.16 -5.15
C ALA A 30 3.40 -3.20 -5.68
N GLN A 31 3.54 -3.64 -6.94
CA GLN A 31 2.64 -4.66 -7.49
C GLN A 31 2.78 -6.02 -6.80
N ASN A 32 4.02 -6.44 -6.52
CA ASN A 32 4.27 -7.68 -5.79
C ASN A 32 3.74 -7.61 -4.35
N PHE A 33 3.82 -6.44 -3.72
CA PHE A 33 3.28 -6.19 -2.40
C PHE A 33 1.77 -6.37 -2.36
N VAL A 34 1.05 -5.83 -3.35
CA VAL A 34 -0.42 -6.02 -3.46
C VAL A 34 -0.79 -7.51 -3.55
N ALA A 35 -0.09 -8.27 -4.40
CA ALA A 35 -0.31 -9.71 -4.52
C ALA A 35 0.01 -10.45 -3.20
N HIS A 36 1.04 -9.99 -2.47
CA HIS A 36 1.40 -10.57 -1.18
C HIS A 36 0.34 -10.28 -0.11
N CYS A 37 -0.19 -9.06 -0.04
CA CYS A 37 -1.32 -8.71 0.83
C CYS A 37 -2.52 -9.62 0.58
N GLU A 38 -2.88 -9.81 -0.70
CA GLU A 38 -3.96 -10.72 -1.10
C GLU A 38 -3.70 -12.14 -0.56
N SER A 39 -2.51 -12.70 -0.80
CA SER A 39 -2.15 -14.05 -0.32
C SER A 39 -2.14 -14.19 1.22
N ARG A 40 -1.97 -13.08 1.94
CA ARG A 40 -1.92 -13.01 3.40
C ARG A 40 -3.26 -12.66 4.05
N ASN A 41 -4.34 -12.62 3.27
CA ASN A 41 -5.67 -12.22 3.74
C ASN A 41 -5.66 -10.79 4.33
N LEU A 42 -4.98 -9.85 3.67
CA LEU A 42 -4.95 -8.43 4.01
C LEU A 42 -5.55 -7.60 2.87
N ALA A 43 -6.27 -6.54 3.22
CA ALA A 43 -6.77 -5.54 2.29
C ALA A 43 -5.89 -4.30 2.33
N ILE A 44 -5.55 -3.75 1.16
CA ILE A 44 -5.04 -2.39 1.05
C ILE A 44 -6.23 -1.44 1.20
N LEU A 45 -6.31 -0.72 2.31
CA LEU A 45 -7.33 0.30 2.55
C LEU A 45 -7.07 1.56 1.70
N GLY A 46 -5.80 1.84 1.43
CA GLY A 46 -5.39 3.01 0.70
C GLY A 46 -3.87 3.09 0.64
N PHE A 47 -3.38 4.06 -0.10
CA PHE A 47 -1.97 4.37 -0.16
C PHE A 47 -1.73 5.80 -0.58
N ASP A 48 -0.57 6.31 -0.17
CA ASP A 48 -0.01 7.58 -0.60
C ASP A 48 1.25 7.32 -1.41
N THR A 49 1.46 8.11 -2.47
CA THR A 49 2.66 8.04 -3.31
C THR A 49 3.59 9.21 -3.01
N PHE A 50 4.89 8.95 -3.01
CA PHE A 50 5.94 9.91 -2.69
C PHE A 50 7.04 9.85 -3.73
N ARG A 51 7.68 10.99 -3.98
CA ARG A 51 9.03 11.03 -4.54
C ARG A 51 10.04 11.12 -3.41
N ILE A 52 11.00 10.19 -3.36
CA ILE A 52 12.06 10.21 -2.36
C ILE A 52 13.40 10.29 -3.08
N ASP A 53 14.09 11.42 -2.88
CA ASP A 53 15.39 11.70 -3.49
C ASP A 53 16.34 12.36 -2.45
N LYS A 54 17.49 12.85 -2.93
CA LYS A 54 18.47 13.58 -2.11
C LYS A 54 17.94 14.88 -1.48
N ARG A 55 16.80 15.40 -1.93
CA ARG A 55 16.16 16.63 -1.41
C ARG A 55 15.16 16.30 -0.31
N GLY A 56 14.78 15.04 -0.15
CA GLY A 56 13.90 14.55 0.91
C GLY A 56 12.69 13.80 0.37
N ILE A 57 11.63 13.77 1.17
CA ILE A 57 10.37 13.09 0.86
C ILE A 57 9.36 14.14 0.40
N LEU A 58 8.81 13.96 -0.80
CA LEU A 58 7.80 14.84 -1.37
C LEU A 58 6.52 14.03 -1.67
N PRO A 59 5.37 14.35 -1.07
CA PRO A 59 4.11 13.71 -1.41
C PRO A 59 3.67 14.06 -2.84
N LEU A 60 3.15 13.07 -3.55
CA LEU A 60 2.57 13.20 -4.88
C LEU A 60 1.04 13.16 -4.75
N LEU A 61 0.41 14.33 -4.76
CA LEU A 61 -1.03 14.50 -4.46
C LEU A 61 -1.96 13.79 -5.46
N ASP A 62 -1.46 13.47 -6.65
CA ASP A 62 -2.14 12.71 -7.69
C ASP A 62 -2.03 11.18 -7.49
N GLY A 63 -1.24 10.72 -6.52
CA GLY A 63 -1.03 9.32 -6.18
C GLY A 63 -1.59 8.94 -4.82
N ILE A 64 -2.74 9.51 -4.45
CA ILE A 64 -3.45 9.20 -3.19
C ILE A 64 -4.69 8.39 -3.53
N ALA A 65 -4.86 7.25 -2.87
CA ALA A 65 -6.04 6.40 -3.01
C ALA A 65 -6.60 5.99 -1.65
N ASP A 66 -7.92 6.12 -1.50
CA ASP A 66 -8.66 5.72 -0.30
C ASP A 66 -9.83 4.82 -0.71
N PHE A 67 -9.87 3.62 -0.13
CA PHE A 67 -10.85 2.58 -0.37
C PHE A 67 -11.69 2.29 0.89
N SER A 68 -11.71 3.23 1.83
CA SER A 68 -12.50 3.12 3.06
C SER A 68 -13.94 2.69 2.77
N PRO A 69 -14.46 1.69 3.50
CA PRO A 69 -15.74 1.10 3.19
C PRO A 69 -16.84 2.13 3.43
N GLN A 70 -17.66 2.36 2.40
CA GLN A 70 -18.90 3.13 2.54
C GLN A 70 -20.06 2.25 3.01
N GLU A 71 -19.98 0.95 2.75
CA GLU A 71 -20.96 -0.06 3.13
C GLU A 71 -20.24 -1.37 3.48
N LYS A 72 -20.76 -2.10 4.47
CA LYS A 72 -20.21 -3.42 4.83
C LYS A 72 -20.54 -4.46 3.77
N ARG A 73 -19.49 -5.10 3.25
CA ARG A 73 -19.54 -6.25 2.35
C ARG A 73 -18.88 -7.44 3.03
N PRO A 74 -19.07 -8.67 2.53
CA PRO A 74 -18.27 -9.80 2.99
C PRO A 74 -16.77 -9.47 2.89
N TRP A 75 -16.00 -9.80 3.94
CA TRP A 75 -14.57 -9.49 4.01
C TRP A 75 -13.79 -9.92 2.76
N SER A 76 -14.06 -11.14 2.29
CA SER A 76 -13.40 -11.69 1.09
C SER A 76 -13.66 -10.83 -0.15
N GLU A 77 -14.89 -10.33 -0.33
CA GLU A 77 -15.26 -9.47 -1.45
C GLU A 77 -14.61 -8.09 -1.33
N TYR A 78 -14.67 -7.48 -0.14
CA TYR A 78 -14.05 -6.19 0.13
C TYR A 78 -12.54 -6.23 -0.13
N ARG A 79 -11.83 -7.16 0.51
CA ARG A 79 -10.39 -7.38 0.34
C ARG A 79 -10.00 -7.55 -1.13
N SER A 80 -10.70 -8.45 -1.85
CA SER A 80 -10.38 -8.74 -3.25
C SER A 80 -10.61 -7.51 -4.13
N THR A 81 -11.66 -6.72 -3.84
CA THR A 81 -11.96 -5.49 -4.57
C THR A 81 -10.89 -4.43 -4.33
N CYS A 82 -10.55 -4.18 -3.06
CA CYS A 82 -9.51 -3.22 -2.67
C CYS A 82 -8.17 -3.55 -3.33
N ASN A 83 -7.71 -4.81 -3.23
CA ASN A 83 -6.43 -5.22 -3.78
C ASN A 83 -6.43 -5.16 -5.32
N LEU A 84 -7.53 -5.53 -5.98
CA LEU A 84 -7.67 -5.41 -7.44
C LEU A 84 -7.60 -3.94 -7.90
N VAL A 85 -8.32 -3.05 -7.22
CA VAL A 85 -8.33 -1.63 -7.55
C VAL A 85 -6.97 -0.99 -7.27
N ALA A 86 -6.34 -1.31 -6.13
CA ALA A 86 -5.00 -0.86 -5.80
C ALA A 86 -3.98 -1.26 -6.87
N ALA A 87 -3.99 -2.53 -7.31
CA ALA A 87 -3.09 -3.01 -8.36
C ALA A 87 -3.23 -2.20 -9.67
N LYS A 88 -4.47 -1.90 -10.09
CA LYS A 88 -4.74 -1.12 -11.30
C LYS A 88 -4.28 0.33 -11.19
N ILE A 89 -4.52 0.97 -10.05
CA ILE A 89 -4.09 2.35 -9.85
C ILE A 89 -2.56 2.41 -9.80
N ILE A 90 -1.91 1.47 -9.11
CA ILE A 90 -0.44 1.38 -9.07
C ILE A 90 0.11 1.17 -10.49
N GLU A 91 -0.46 0.25 -11.27
CA GLU A 91 -0.05 0.03 -12.67
C GLU A 91 -0.10 1.35 -13.47
N GLN A 92 -1.19 2.09 -13.40
CA GLN A 92 -1.32 3.39 -14.05
C GLN A 92 -0.28 4.41 -13.55
N LEU A 93 -0.08 4.51 -12.23
CA LEU A 93 0.89 5.44 -11.64
C LEU A 93 2.32 5.12 -12.05
N LEU A 94 2.66 3.84 -12.24
CA LEU A 94 3.98 3.41 -12.70
C LEU A 94 4.22 3.68 -14.19
N GLU A 95 3.17 3.81 -15.00
CA GLU A 95 3.26 4.27 -16.39
C GLU A 95 3.47 5.78 -16.47
N ASP A 96 2.85 6.54 -15.56
CA ASP A 96 2.83 8.01 -15.59
C ASP A 96 4.01 8.66 -14.86
N LYS A 97 4.68 7.95 -13.95
CA LYS A 97 5.73 8.47 -13.06
C LYS A 97 7.07 7.78 -13.29
N GLU A 98 8.17 8.46 -12.90
CA GLU A 98 9.52 7.89 -12.89
C GLU A 98 9.65 6.85 -11.75
N PRO A 99 9.75 5.54 -12.05
CA PRO A 99 9.72 4.50 -11.02
C PRO A 99 10.91 4.53 -10.07
N GLU A 100 12.05 5.08 -10.49
CA GLU A 100 13.32 5.06 -9.74
C GLU A 100 13.29 5.90 -8.46
N GLU A 101 12.43 6.91 -8.41
CA GLU A 101 12.28 7.79 -7.24
C GLU A 101 10.89 7.70 -6.61
N THR A 102 10.04 6.79 -7.11
CA THR A 102 8.64 6.66 -6.66
C THR A 102 8.51 5.60 -5.56
N TYR A 103 7.84 5.98 -4.48
CA TYR A 103 7.59 5.13 -3.32
C TYR A 103 6.13 5.21 -2.86
N PHE A 104 5.68 4.16 -2.18
CA PHE A 104 4.30 4.01 -1.69
C PHE A 104 4.28 3.77 -0.19
N SER A 105 3.42 4.49 0.53
CA SER A 105 3.06 4.18 1.92
C SER A 105 1.67 3.55 1.91
N PHE A 106 1.55 2.31 2.40
CA PHE A 106 0.31 1.54 2.34
C PHE A 106 -0.40 1.48 3.69
N VAL A 107 -1.72 1.66 3.66
CA VAL A 107 -2.59 1.40 4.81
C VAL A 107 -3.23 0.03 4.62
N LEU A 108 -3.01 -0.87 5.57
CA LEU A 108 -3.48 -2.25 5.51
C LEU A 108 -4.54 -2.51 6.59
N TRP A 109 -5.53 -3.33 6.26
CA TRP A 109 -6.44 -3.93 7.23
C TRP A 109 -6.46 -5.45 7.15
N ASP A 110 -6.67 -6.09 8.29
CA ASP A 110 -7.14 -7.47 8.39
C ASP A 110 -8.68 -7.55 8.57
N GLU A 111 -9.20 -8.77 8.61
CA GLU A 111 -10.63 -9.03 8.82
C GLU A 111 -11.16 -8.49 10.16
N THR A 112 -10.33 -8.49 11.21
CA THR A 112 -10.71 -8.02 12.55
C THR A 112 -10.89 -6.51 12.54
N GLU A 113 -9.95 -5.77 11.96
CA GLU A 113 -10.01 -4.31 11.82
C GLU A 113 -11.19 -3.90 10.95
N TYR A 114 -11.41 -4.59 9.83
CA TYR A 114 -12.58 -4.38 8.99
C TYR A 114 -13.89 -4.64 9.76
N GLY A 115 -13.94 -5.70 10.56
CA GLY A 115 -15.08 -6.02 11.41
C GLY A 115 -15.43 -4.90 12.40
N GLN A 116 -14.44 -4.14 12.85
CA GLN A 116 -14.58 -3.02 13.79
C GLN A 116 -14.87 -1.67 13.11
N SER A 117 -14.63 -1.56 11.80
CA SER A 117 -15.07 -0.39 11.02
C SER A 117 -16.60 -0.28 11.03
N THR A 118 -17.09 0.95 11.21
CA THR A 118 -18.51 1.27 11.42
C THR A 118 -19.26 1.43 10.12
#